data_AF-A0AAW6CDZ2-F1
#
_entry.id   AF-A0AAW6CDZ2-F1
#
_cell.length_a   1.000
_cell.length_b   1.000
_cell.length_c   1.000
_cell.angle_alpha   90.00
_cell.angle_beta   90.00
_cell.angle_gamma   90.00
#
_symmetry.space_group_name_H-M   'P 1'
#
loop_
_entity.id
_entity.type
_entity.pdbx_description
1 polymer ?
#
loop_
_entity_poly.entity_id
_entity_poly.type
_entity_poly.pdbx_seq_one_letter_code
_entity_poly.pdbx_strand_id
1 'polypeptide(L)'
;MEQDHLPCSCDQEVFERVWRRVMPEDRPDCPFTLGEDAAAPPAVQPPAAALPAVVHTAPAGEQAPSRPVVGEEHDVPCLGASSAVYGAQLQRLIDRELADWRAYQALSRRAQGNSGRVLATIAADERRHAKRLSTAYFLISGVRYWPVDRVPNPSPAPFSAALREHFMEEQRGAAAYQTAAAETADPCLHELFLELAGEEDSHAWLLRSVLEQL
;
A
#
# COMPACT_ATOMS: atom_id res chain seq x y z
N MET A 1 -19.88 -3.19 -31.41
CA MET A 1 -20.05 -2.14 -30.39
C MET A 1 -18.66 -1.81 -29.89
N GLU A 2 -17.93 -1.01 -30.66
CA GLU A 2 -16.64 -0.43 -30.27
C GLU A 2 -16.94 0.91 -29.62
N GLN A 3 -16.46 1.10 -28.39
CA GLN A 3 -16.38 2.40 -27.74
C GLN A 3 -14.90 2.74 -27.66
N ASP A 4 -14.44 3.58 -28.58
CA ASP A 4 -13.14 4.24 -28.49
C ASP A 4 -13.18 5.24 -27.33
N HIS A 5 -12.40 4.95 -26.29
CA HIS A 5 -12.12 5.89 -25.22
C HIS A 5 -11.01 6.83 -25.71
N LEU A 6 -11.38 8.00 -26.20
CA LEU A 6 -10.43 9.10 -26.43
C LEU A 6 -9.69 9.44 -25.11
N PRO A 7 -8.36 9.58 -25.10
CA PRO A 7 -7.67 10.13 -23.94
C PRO A 7 -8.04 11.61 -23.76
N CYS A 8 -8.37 11.95 -22.53
CA CYS A 8 -8.78 13.28 -22.08
C CYS A 8 -7.62 14.27 -22.23
N SER A 9 -7.77 15.30 -23.07
CA SER A 9 -6.76 16.35 -23.28
C SER A 9 -6.29 17.05 -21.99
N CYS A 10 -7.08 16.95 -20.92
CA CYS A 10 -6.77 17.48 -19.59
C CYS A 10 -5.50 16.86 -18.95
N ASP A 11 -5.18 15.59 -19.24
CA ASP A 11 -4.02 14.91 -18.62
C ASP A 11 -2.68 15.36 -19.22
N GLN A 12 -2.67 15.73 -20.51
CA GLN A 12 -1.47 16.20 -21.20
C GLN A 12 -1.05 17.60 -20.75
N GLU A 13 -2.01 18.51 -20.58
CA GLU A 13 -1.73 19.87 -20.10
C GLU A 13 -1.19 19.88 -18.65
N VAL A 14 -1.72 19.00 -17.81
CA VAL A 14 -1.23 18.83 -16.42
C VAL A 14 0.18 18.27 -16.42
N PHE A 15 0.45 17.27 -17.26
CA PHE A 15 1.78 16.69 -17.42
C PHE A 15 2.79 17.73 -17.89
N GLU A 16 2.48 18.51 -18.93
CA GLU A 16 3.36 19.58 -19.45
C GLU A 16 3.68 20.65 -18.40
N ARG A 17 2.68 21.05 -17.62
CA ARG A 17 2.86 22.06 -16.57
C ARG A 17 3.77 21.56 -15.45
N VAL A 18 3.63 20.30 -15.06
CA VAL A 18 4.51 19.67 -14.06
C VAL A 18 5.91 19.48 -14.65
N TRP A 19 6.01 19.03 -15.90
CA TRP A 19 7.27 18.79 -16.59
C TRP A 19 8.12 20.06 -16.73
N ARG A 20 7.54 21.17 -17.21
CA ARG A 20 8.23 22.48 -17.29
C ARG A 20 8.70 23.02 -15.94
N ARG A 21 8.05 22.63 -14.84
CA ARG A 21 8.44 23.03 -13.49
C ARG A 21 9.61 22.20 -12.95
N VAL A 22 9.68 20.93 -13.32
CA VAL A 22 10.73 19.99 -12.89
C VAL A 22 11.96 20.07 -13.81
N MET A 23 11.76 20.41 -15.08
CA MET A 23 12.80 20.57 -16.10
C MET A 23 12.61 21.91 -16.84
N PRO A 24 13.19 23.02 -16.32
CA PRO A 24 12.99 24.36 -16.90
C PRO A 24 13.88 24.65 -18.12
N GLU A 25 14.93 23.87 -18.35
CA GLU A 25 15.77 24.00 -19.56
C GLU A 25 15.69 22.72 -20.38
N ASP A 26 15.40 22.86 -21.67
CA ASP A 26 15.41 21.74 -22.62
C ASP A 26 16.85 21.24 -22.79
N ARG A 27 17.12 20.08 -22.18
CA ARG A 27 18.42 19.40 -22.32
C ARG A 27 18.35 18.46 -23.51
N PRO A 28 19.32 18.51 -24.44
CA PRO A 28 19.36 17.63 -25.60
C PRO A 28 19.54 16.15 -25.24
N ASP A 29 19.88 15.84 -23.98
CA ASP A 29 20.03 14.48 -23.45
C ASP A 29 18.75 13.94 -22.78
N CYS A 30 17.60 14.62 -22.95
CA CYS A 30 16.34 14.16 -22.39
C CYS A 30 15.67 13.12 -23.31
N PRO A 31 15.37 11.89 -22.82
CA PRO A 31 14.81 10.81 -23.65
C PRO A 31 13.32 10.99 -24.00
N PHE A 32 12.69 12.10 -23.60
CA PHE A 32 11.28 12.38 -23.83
C PHE A 32 11.14 13.73 -24.54
N THR A 33 10.57 13.71 -25.74
CA THR A 33 10.11 14.91 -26.44
C THR A 33 8.60 15.04 -26.20
N LEU A 34 8.17 16.20 -25.71
CA LEU A 34 6.75 16.56 -25.67
C LEU A 34 6.29 16.75 -27.13
N GLY A 35 5.24 16.05 -27.51
CA GLY A 35 4.94 15.69 -28.89
C GLY A 35 4.79 16.85 -29.87
N GLU A 36 5.47 16.74 -31.00
CA GLU A 36 4.94 17.18 -32.29
C GLU A 36 4.61 15.91 -33.10
N ASP A 37 3.33 15.68 -33.32
CA ASP A 37 2.84 14.71 -34.29
C ASP A 37 3.27 15.14 -35.70
N ALA A 38 4.01 14.27 -36.41
CA ALA A 38 3.58 13.76 -37.72
C ALA A 38 4.66 12.92 -38.42
N ALA A 39 4.18 11.81 -38.98
CA ALA A 39 4.70 11.07 -40.14
C ALA A 39 5.54 9.82 -39.90
N ALA A 40 4.89 8.67 -40.13
CA ALA A 40 5.49 7.47 -40.68
C ALA A 40 4.92 7.25 -42.11
N PRO A 41 5.49 6.40 -43.00
CA PRO A 41 6.88 5.93 -43.18
C PRO A 41 7.32 6.10 -44.68
N PRO A 42 8.42 5.46 -45.18
CA PRO A 42 8.25 4.10 -45.69
C PRO A 42 9.44 3.15 -45.43
N ALA A 43 9.11 1.87 -45.64
CA ALA A 43 9.93 0.68 -45.46
C ALA A 43 11.16 0.59 -46.37
N VAL A 44 12.26 0.04 -45.84
CA VAL A 44 13.29 -0.65 -46.63
C VAL A 44 13.71 -1.92 -45.87
N GLN A 45 13.52 -3.08 -46.52
CA GLN A 45 13.97 -4.40 -46.09
C GLN A 45 15.48 -4.62 -46.33
N PRO A 46 16.14 -5.62 -45.70
CA PRO A 46 17.60 -5.69 -45.57
C PRO A 46 18.27 -6.50 -46.69
N PRO A 47 19.60 -6.38 -46.88
CA PRO A 47 20.38 -7.44 -47.49
C PRO A 47 21.19 -8.22 -46.44
N ALA A 48 21.12 -9.54 -46.59
CA ALA A 48 21.99 -10.52 -45.97
C ALA A 48 23.40 -10.52 -46.58
N ALA A 49 24.36 -11.06 -45.81
CA ALA A 49 25.76 -11.45 -46.12
C ALA A 49 26.75 -10.69 -45.21
N ALA A 50 27.76 -11.28 -44.56
CA ALA A 50 28.28 -12.63 -44.50
C ALA A 50 29.12 -12.75 -43.21
N LEU A 51 29.33 -13.99 -42.75
CA LEU A 51 30.28 -14.36 -41.70
C LEU A 51 31.71 -13.87 -42.05
N PRO A 52 32.58 -13.70 -41.04
CA PRO A 52 33.61 -14.72 -40.93
C PRO A 52 33.73 -15.28 -39.51
N ALA A 53 33.81 -16.60 -39.45
CA ALA A 53 34.34 -17.33 -38.32
C ALA A 53 35.88 -17.22 -38.34
N VAL A 54 36.49 -16.79 -37.23
CA VAL A 54 37.82 -17.27 -36.82
C VAL A 54 37.88 -17.33 -35.28
N VAL A 55 37.77 -18.56 -34.79
CA VAL A 55 38.56 -19.22 -33.74
C VAL A 55 39.01 -18.41 -32.51
N HIS A 56 38.47 -18.85 -31.37
CA HIS A 56 39.02 -18.86 -30.01
C HIS A 56 40.46 -18.39 -29.82
N THR A 57 40.64 -17.42 -28.92
CA THR A 57 41.50 -17.58 -27.73
C THR A 57 40.97 -16.70 -26.60
N ALA A 58 40.60 -17.31 -25.47
CA ALA A 58 40.47 -16.64 -24.17
C ALA A 58 41.89 -16.38 -23.63
N PRO A 59 42.14 -15.45 -22.65
CA PRO A 59 41.39 -15.40 -21.40
C PRO A 59 41.11 -14.01 -20.80
N ALA A 60 40.17 -14.02 -19.84
CA ALA A 60 40.12 -13.24 -18.61
C ALA A 60 40.18 -11.70 -18.69
N GLY A 61 39.05 -11.06 -18.37
CA GLY A 61 39.06 -9.70 -17.80
C GLY A 61 37.87 -8.81 -18.16
N GLU A 62 36.63 -9.27 -18.04
CA GLU A 62 35.46 -8.39 -18.14
C GLU A 62 34.63 -8.44 -16.84
N GLN A 63 34.90 -7.47 -15.96
CA GLN A 63 33.93 -7.04 -14.97
C GLN A 63 32.90 -6.16 -15.67
N ALA A 64 31.84 -6.80 -16.17
CA ALA A 64 30.58 -6.10 -16.43
C ALA A 64 30.00 -5.61 -15.08
N PRO A 65 29.35 -4.44 -15.03
CA PRO A 65 28.70 -3.98 -13.81
C PRO A 65 27.63 -4.99 -13.39
N SER A 66 27.79 -5.53 -12.19
CA SER A 66 26.96 -6.56 -11.59
C SER A 66 25.48 -6.18 -11.66
N ARG A 67 24.67 -7.00 -12.34
CA ARG A 67 23.23 -7.10 -12.01
C ARG A 67 23.10 -7.39 -10.52
N PRO A 68 22.07 -6.87 -9.82
CA PRO A 68 21.87 -7.20 -8.43
C PRO A 68 21.71 -8.73 -8.31
N VAL A 69 22.46 -9.29 -7.36
CA VAL A 69 22.55 -10.71 -7.09
C VAL A 69 21.19 -11.16 -6.57
N VAL A 70 20.51 -12.03 -7.33
CA VAL A 70 19.19 -12.62 -7.01
C VAL A 70 19.20 -13.48 -5.72
N GLY A 71 20.31 -13.49 -4.97
CA GLY A 71 20.52 -14.29 -3.76
C GLY A 71 20.34 -13.56 -2.42
N GLU A 72 20.28 -12.23 -2.38
CA GLU A 72 20.23 -11.49 -1.09
C GLU A 72 18.82 -11.37 -0.49
N GLU A 73 17.76 -11.39 -1.30
CA GLU A 73 16.37 -11.28 -0.82
C GLU A 73 15.89 -12.52 -0.03
N HIS A 74 16.62 -13.63 -0.12
CA HIS A 74 16.27 -14.89 0.53
C HIS A 74 16.85 -15.05 1.95
N ASP A 75 17.76 -14.16 2.39
CA ASP A 75 18.47 -14.26 3.68
C ASP A 75 18.08 -13.16 4.68
N VAL A 76 16.88 -12.58 4.52
CA VAL A 76 16.35 -11.60 5.47
C VAL A 76 15.67 -12.35 6.64
N PRO A 77 16.05 -12.08 7.91
CA PRO A 77 15.57 -12.86 9.06
C PRO A 77 14.08 -12.67 9.40
N CYS A 78 13.46 -11.58 8.95
CA CYS A 78 12.03 -11.34 9.06
C CYS A 78 11.56 -10.39 7.95
N LEU A 79 10.27 -10.41 7.64
CA LEU A 79 9.61 -9.63 6.60
C LEU A 79 10.25 -9.81 5.20
N GLY A 80 10.89 -10.96 4.96
CA GLY A 80 11.49 -11.34 3.69
C GLY A 80 10.59 -12.24 2.84
N ALA A 81 11.16 -12.85 1.80
CA ALA A 81 10.43 -13.70 0.86
C ALA A 81 9.68 -14.88 1.52
N SER A 82 10.20 -15.43 2.63
CA SER A 82 9.54 -16.49 3.40
C SER A 82 8.20 -16.07 4.00
N SER A 83 8.02 -14.77 4.23
CA SER A 83 6.82 -14.18 4.83
C SER A 83 5.75 -13.82 3.80
N ALA A 84 6.02 -14.04 2.50
CA ALA A 84 5.06 -13.81 1.42
C ALA A 84 3.74 -14.58 1.60
N VAL A 85 3.77 -15.70 2.32
CA VAL A 85 2.58 -16.50 2.66
C VAL A 85 1.53 -15.71 3.45
N TYR A 86 1.95 -14.68 4.20
CA TYR A 86 1.05 -13.83 5.00
C TYR A 86 0.43 -12.68 4.20
N GLY A 87 0.80 -12.50 2.93
CA GLY A 87 0.38 -11.35 2.12
C GLY A 87 -1.14 -11.15 2.06
N ALA A 88 -1.90 -12.22 1.82
CA ALA A 88 -3.36 -12.14 1.75
C ALA A 88 -4.00 -11.85 3.13
N GLN A 89 -3.39 -12.32 4.22
CA GLN A 89 -3.85 -12.02 5.58
C GLN A 89 -3.61 -10.54 5.90
N LEU A 90 -2.42 -10.03 5.60
CA LEU A 90 -2.06 -8.62 5.79
C LEU A 90 -2.99 -7.70 5.00
N GLN A 91 -3.33 -8.02 3.75
CA GLN A 91 -4.29 -7.22 2.97
C GLN A 91 -5.66 -7.14 3.65
N ARG A 92 -6.19 -8.25 4.16
CA ARG A 92 -7.48 -8.26 4.90
C ARG A 92 -7.42 -7.44 6.18
N LEU A 93 -6.32 -7.51 6.91
CA LEU A 93 -6.12 -6.72 8.13
C LEU A 93 -6.04 -5.23 7.79
N ILE A 94 -5.30 -4.85 6.75
CA ILE A 94 -5.23 -3.45 6.26
C ILE A 94 -6.62 -2.95 5.86
N ASP A 95 -7.41 -3.75 5.14
CA ASP A 95 -8.78 -3.40 4.77
C ASP A 95 -9.67 -3.16 5.99
N ARG A 96 -9.53 -4.00 7.02
CA ARG A 96 -10.28 -3.91 8.27
C ARG A 96 -9.95 -2.64 9.04
N GLU A 97 -8.66 -2.39 9.28
CA GLU A 97 -8.17 -1.19 9.97
C GLU A 97 -8.59 0.11 9.27
N LEU A 98 -8.57 0.11 7.93
CA LEU A 98 -9.05 1.24 7.16
C LEU A 98 -10.58 1.41 7.26
N ALA A 99 -11.34 0.34 7.43
CA ALA A 99 -12.77 0.42 7.68
C ALA A 99 -13.05 0.98 9.09
N ASP A 100 -12.34 0.49 10.10
CA ASP A 100 -12.48 0.90 11.50
C ASP A 100 -12.08 2.37 11.69
N TRP A 101 -10.97 2.80 11.10
CA TRP A 101 -10.57 4.22 11.03
C TRP A 101 -11.73 5.12 10.57
N ARG A 102 -12.38 4.73 9.47
CA ARG A 102 -13.46 5.53 8.88
C ARG A 102 -14.72 5.49 9.73
N ALA A 103 -15.03 4.33 10.33
CA ALA A 103 -16.16 4.17 11.24
C ALA A 103 -16.01 5.06 12.47
N TYR A 104 -14.84 5.03 13.14
CA TYR A 104 -14.56 5.89 14.28
C TYR A 104 -14.49 7.36 13.92
N GLN A 105 -13.97 7.70 12.74
CA GLN A 105 -14.02 9.08 12.25
C GLN A 105 -15.47 9.56 12.08
N ALA A 106 -16.36 8.72 11.56
CA ALA A 106 -17.78 9.06 11.41
C ALA A 106 -18.49 9.16 12.77
N LEU A 107 -18.20 8.25 13.71
CA LEU A 107 -18.75 8.28 15.06
C LEU A 107 -18.27 9.50 15.85
N SER A 108 -17.00 9.86 15.72
CA SER A 108 -16.43 11.06 16.34
C SER A 108 -17.18 12.32 15.93
N ARG A 109 -17.57 12.45 14.66
CA ARG A 109 -18.37 13.60 14.15
C ARG A 109 -19.80 13.63 14.68
N ARG A 110 -20.36 12.49 15.08
CA ARG A 110 -21.72 12.37 15.64
C ARG A 110 -21.75 12.59 17.15
N ALA A 111 -20.63 12.36 17.82
CA ALA A 111 -20.51 12.45 19.26
C ALA A 111 -20.45 13.90 19.76
N GLN A 112 -20.87 14.11 21.00
CA GLN A 112 -20.81 15.42 21.67
C GLN A 112 -19.73 15.39 22.77
N GLY A 113 -19.17 16.57 23.08
CA GLY A 113 -18.25 16.73 24.20
C GLY A 113 -16.97 15.88 24.08
N ASN A 114 -16.54 15.31 25.22
CA ASN A 114 -15.29 14.55 25.31
C ASN A 114 -15.31 13.25 24.50
N SER A 115 -16.48 12.62 24.35
CA SER A 115 -16.65 11.36 23.60
C SER A 115 -16.17 11.48 22.15
N GLY A 116 -16.40 12.63 21.50
CA GLY A 116 -15.92 12.87 20.14
C GLY A 116 -14.39 12.90 20.04
N ARG A 117 -13.70 13.42 21.07
CA ARG A 117 -12.23 13.42 21.12
C ARG A 117 -11.67 12.02 21.32
N VAL A 118 -12.26 11.23 22.21
CA VAL A 118 -11.86 9.83 22.44
C VAL A 118 -11.98 9.03 21.15
N LEU A 119 -13.12 9.12 20.46
CA LEU A 119 -13.34 8.42 19.19
C LEU A 119 -12.41 8.92 18.07
N ALA A 120 -12.03 10.19 18.06
CA ALA A 120 -11.04 10.72 17.12
C ALA A 120 -9.64 10.16 17.37
N THR A 121 -9.28 9.92 18.63
CA THR A 121 -8.02 9.26 19.00
C THR A 121 -8.02 7.81 18.50
N ILE A 122 -9.08 7.04 18.78
CA ILE A 122 -9.21 5.65 18.28
C ILE A 122 -9.10 5.64 16.75
N ALA A 123 -9.82 6.52 16.05
CA ALA A 123 -9.69 6.64 14.59
C ALA A 123 -8.24 6.89 14.12
N ALA A 124 -7.48 7.75 14.83
CA ALA A 124 -6.09 8.01 14.49
C ALA A 124 -5.19 6.78 14.73
N ASP A 125 -5.51 5.97 15.73
CA ASP A 125 -4.85 4.71 16.05
C ASP A 125 -5.10 3.65 14.95
N GLU A 126 -6.33 3.42 14.51
CA GLU A 126 -6.60 2.45 13.41
C GLU A 126 -5.91 2.84 12.11
N ARG A 127 -5.87 4.15 11.81
CA ARG A 127 -5.10 4.63 10.65
C ARG A 127 -3.61 4.36 10.80
N ARG A 128 -3.08 4.41 12.04
CA ARG A 128 -1.69 4.03 12.33
C ARG A 128 -1.51 2.52 12.18
N HIS A 129 -2.43 1.69 12.68
CA HIS A 129 -2.40 0.24 12.50
C HIS A 129 -2.35 -0.14 11.01
N ALA A 130 -3.28 0.38 10.21
CA ALA A 130 -3.31 0.17 8.76
C ALA A 130 -1.97 0.50 8.09
N LYS A 131 -1.33 1.61 8.50
CA LYS A 131 -0.01 2.00 7.96
C LYS A 131 1.10 1.05 8.36
N ARG A 132 1.10 0.58 9.61
CA ARG A 132 2.10 -0.37 10.11
C ARG A 132 2.00 -1.70 9.37
N LEU A 133 0.78 -2.22 9.21
CA LEU A 133 0.51 -3.43 8.43
C LEU A 133 0.86 -3.26 6.94
N SER A 134 0.48 -2.12 6.33
CA SER A 134 0.84 -1.79 4.95
C SER A 134 2.35 -1.70 4.75
N THR A 135 3.07 -1.20 5.76
CA THR A 135 4.54 -1.18 5.76
C THR A 135 5.10 -2.59 5.81
N ALA A 136 4.60 -3.47 6.70
CA ALA A 136 5.03 -4.87 6.75
C ALA A 136 4.74 -5.59 5.41
N TYR A 137 3.56 -5.39 4.83
CA TYR A 137 3.21 -5.92 3.52
C TYR A 137 4.17 -5.42 2.42
N PHE A 138 4.51 -4.13 2.42
CA PHE A 138 5.44 -3.54 1.47
C PHE A 138 6.85 -4.12 1.62
N LEU A 139 7.34 -4.33 2.85
CA LEU A 139 8.65 -4.92 3.11
C LEU A 139 8.72 -6.36 2.57
N ILE A 140 7.63 -7.14 2.70
CA ILE A 140 7.55 -8.52 2.22
C ILE A 140 7.42 -8.61 0.70
N SER A 141 6.59 -7.76 0.10
CA SER A 141 6.17 -7.93 -1.30
C SER A 141 6.81 -6.96 -2.28
N GLY A 142 7.45 -5.88 -1.80
CA GLY A 142 7.91 -4.76 -2.61
C GLY A 142 6.78 -3.88 -3.19
N VAL A 143 5.51 -4.20 -2.94
CA VAL A 143 4.35 -3.50 -3.52
C VAL A 143 3.60 -2.75 -2.43
N ARG A 144 3.25 -1.48 -2.70
CA ARG A 144 2.43 -0.69 -1.79
C ARG A 144 0.99 -1.17 -1.87
N TYR A 145 0.41 -1.54 -0.72
CA TYR A 145 -1.00 -1.85 -0.61
C TYR A 145 -1.71 -0.82 0.29
N TRP A 146 -2.50 0.04 -0.33
CA TRP A 146 -3.35 1.01 0.34
C TRP A 146 -4.61 1.21 -0.50
N PRO A 147 -5.70 0.50 -0.22
CA PRO A 147 -6.91 0.56 -1.02
C PRO A 147 -7.49 1.97 -1.01
N VAL A 148 -7.77 2.49 -2.21
CA VAL A 148 -8.31 3.84 -2.40
C VAL A 148 -9.74 3.90 -1.86
N ASP A 149 -10.05 5.00 -1.18
CA ASP A 149 -11.26 5.20 -0.39
C ASP A 149 -12.56 4.88 -1.15
N ARG A 150 -13.39 4.03 -0.54
CA ARG A 150 -14.84 4.12 -0.71
C ARG A 150 -15.38 4.93 0.45
N VAL A 151 -16.12 6.00 0.16
CA VAL A 151 -16.81 6.76 1.22
C VAL A 151 -17.74 5.79 1.94
N PRO A 152 -17.53 5.50 3.23
CA PRO A 152 -18.46 4.65 3.95
C PRO A 152 -19.79 5.40 4.08
N ASN A 153 -20.87 4.70 3.81
CA ASN A 153 -22.18 5.19 4.23
C ASN A 153 -22.19 5.23 5.76
N PRO A 154 -22.56 6.36 6.38
CA PRO A 154 -22.67 6.42 7.83
C PRO A 154 -23.67 5.36 8.29
N SER A 155 -23.30 4.61 9.33
CA SER A 155 -24.21 3.61 9.91
C SER A 155 -25.52 4.29 10.34
N PRO A 156 -26.69 3.79 9.91
CA PRO A 156 -27.98 4.32 10.34
C PRO A 156 -28.29 3.99 11.80
N ALA A 157 -27.48 3.15 12.45
CA ALA A 157 -27.71 2.72 13.82
C ALA A 157 -27.66 3.89 14.82
N PRO A 158 -28.47 3.85 15.89
CA PRO A 158 -28.35 4.77 17.02
C PRO A 158 -26.91 4.79 17.58
N PHE A 159 -26.47 5.93 18.11
CA PHE A 159 -25.08 6.12 18.54
C PHE A 159 -24.62 5.08 19.57
N SER A 160 -25.43 4.82 20.60
CA SER A 160 -25.13 3.80 21.63
C SER A 160 -25.11 2.37 21.07
N ALA A 161 -25.97 2.06 20.10
CA ALA A 161 -25.97 0.76 19.44
C ALA A 161 -24.70 0.56 18.61
N ALA A 162 -24.27 1.58 17.87
CA ALA A 162 -23.03 1.54 17.11
C ALA A 162 -21.80 1.35 18.02
N LEU A 163 -21.72 2.07 19.15
CA LEU A 163 -20.63 1.88 20.11
C LEU A 163 -20.60 0.47 20.73
N ARG A 164 -21.78 -0.13 20.98
CA ARG A 164 -21.88 -1.52 21.45
C ARG A 164 -21.36 -2.50 20.41
N GLU A 165 -21.69 -2.30 19.14
CA GLU A 165 -21.19 -3.13 18.04
C GLU A 165 -19.67 -3.04 17.96
N HIS A 166 -19.13 -1.82 17.92
CA HIS A 166 -17.69 -1.58 17.89
C HIS A 166 -16.96 -2.17 19.11
N PHE A 167 -17.52 -2.08 20.33
CA PHE A 167 -16.93 -2.73 21.50
C PHE A 167 -16.77 -4.26 21.35
N MET A 168 -17.70 -4.92 20.63
CA MET A 168 -17.58 -6.34 20.32
C MET A 168 -16.60 -6.60 19.17
N GLU A 169 -16.47 -5.65 18.24
CA GLU A 169 -15.51 -5.74 17.14
C GLU A 169 -14.08 -5.62 17.64
N GLU A 170 -13.76 -4.64 18.51
CA GLU A 170 -12.44 -4.49 19.13
C GLU A 170 -11.99 -5.76 19.86
N GLN A 171 -12.87 -6.38 20.65
CA GLN A 171 -12.54 -7.64 21.33
C GLN A 171 -12.29 -8.79 20.36
N ARG A 172 -13.00 -8.82 19.21
CA ARG A 172 -12.73 -9.81 18.16
C ARG A 172 -11.45 -9.48 17.40
N GLY A 173 -11.14 -8.21 17.19
CA GLY A 173 -9.90 -7.71 16.59
C GLY A 173 -8.69 -8.11 17.42
N ALA A 174 -8.71 -7.82 18.74
CA ALA A 174 -7.70 -8.26 19.69
C ALA A 174 -7.47 -9.79 19.64
N ALA A 175 -8.55 -10.59 19.70
CA ALA A 175 -8.45 -12.05 19.61
C ALA A 175 -7.92 -12.53 18.23
N ALA A 176 -8.30 -11.86 17.15
CA ALA A 176 -7.82 -12.17 15.80
C ALA A 176 -6.31 -11.88 15.66
N TYR A 177 -5.83 -10.77 16.22
CA TYR A 177 -4.41 -10.46 16.25
C TYR A 177 -3.62 -11.42 17.14
N GLN A 178 -4.13 -11.80 18.31
CA GLN A 178 -3.50 -12.84 19.14
C GLN A 178 -3.38 -14.17 18.40
N THR A 179 -4.43 -14.55 17.66
CA THR A 179 -4.41 -15.76 16.82
C THR A 179 -3.38 -15.63 15.70
N ALA A 180 -3.34 -14.49 14.99
CA ALA A 180 -2.37 -14.23 13.94
C ALA A 180 -0.92 -14.24 14.46
N ALA A 181 -0.69 -13.71 15.66
CA ALA A 181 0.60 -13.78 16.36
C ALA A 181 1.00 -15.23 16.65
N ALA A 182 0.07 -16.06 17.11
CA ALA A 182 0.34 -17.46 17.41
C ALA A 182 0.63 -18.32 16.15
N GLU A 183 0.07 -17.95 15.00
CA GLU A 183 0.18 -18.69 13.74
C GLU A 183 1.37 -18.26 12.86
N THR A 184 1.91 -17.05 13.07
CA THR A 184 3.03 -16.56 12.28
C THR A 184 4.36 -17.14 12.76
N ALA A 185 5.20 -17.55 11.80
CA ALA A 185 6.59 -17.95 12.05
C ALA A 185 7.56 -16.75 11.92
N ASP A 186 7.07 -15.62 11.43
CA ASP A 186 7.85 -14.39 11.29
C ASP A 186 7.87 -13.62 12.62
N PRO A 187 9.05 -13.43 13.26
CA PRO A 187 9.13 -12.79 14.57
C PRO A 187 8.74 -11.30 14.54
N CYS A 188 8.92 -10.61 13.42
CA CYS A 188 8.56 -9.20 13.30
C CYS A 188 7.05 -9.01 13.12
N LEU A 189 6.39 -9.93 12.40
CA LEU A 189 4.92 -9.97 12.35
C LEU A 189 4.32 -10.41 13.69
N HIS A 190 4.97 -11.34 14.41
CA HIS A 190 4.52 -11.79 15.73
C HIS A 190 4.39 -10.61 16.70
N GLU A 191 5.49 -9.86 16.87
CA GLU A 191 5.50 -8.67 17.74
C GLU A 191 4.51 -7.60 17.28
N LEU A 192 4.44 -7.34 15.97
CA LEU A 192 3.47 -6.40 15.41
C LEU A 192 2.04 -6.78 15.78
N PHE A 193 1.65 -8.04 15.63
CA PHE A 193 0.30 -8.50 15.97
C PHE A 193 0.02 -8.44 17.47
N LEU A 194 1.00 -8.74 18.34
CA LEU A 194 0.80 -8.58 19.79
C LEU A 194 0.60 -7.13 20.20
N GLU A 195 1.36 -6.20 19.61
CA GLU A 195 1.18 -4.77 19.86
C GLU A 195 -0.21 -4.29 19.42
N LEU A 196 -0.65 -4.66 18.21
CA LEU A 196 -1.98 -4.33 17.71
C LEU A 196 -3.09 -4.94 18.58
N ALA A 197 -2.94 -6.18 19.04
CA ALA A 197 -3.90 -6.80 19.96
C ALA A 197 -4.07 -6.00 21.27
N GLY A 198 -2.97 -5.47 21.83
CA GLY A 198 -3.02 -4.64 23.03
C GLY A 198 -3.64 -3.26 22.81
N GLU A 199 -3.46 -2.68 21.61
CA GLU A 199 -4.10 -1.43 21.21
C GLU A 199 -5.63 -1.61 21.07
N GLU A 200 -6.09 -2.69 20.42
CA GLU A 200 -7.51 -3.06 20.27
C GLU A 200 -8.19 -3.32 21.63
N ASP A 201 -7.54 -4.06 22.53
CA ASP A 201 -8.03 -4.25 23.90
C ASP A 201 -8.20 -2.89 24.62
N SER A 202 -7.24 -1.97 24.43
CA SER A 202 -7.30 -0.63 24.99
C SER A 202 -8.46 0.20 24.41
N HIS A 203 -8.73 0.07 23.11
CA HIS A 203 -9.87 0.72 22.45
C HIS A 203 -11.21 0.21 22.99
N ALA A 204 -11.36 -1.10 23.23
CA ALA A 204 -12.54 -1.65 23.88
C ALA A 204 -12.82 -1.00 25.26
N TRP A 205 -11.79 -0.78 26.07
CA TRP A 205 -11.93 -0.08 27.35
C TRP A 205 -12.36 1.38 27.18
N LEU A 206 -11.78 2.10 26.20
CA LEU A 206 -12.16 3.48 25.90
C LEU A 206 -13.63 3.58 25.46
N LEU A 207 -14.10 2.66 24.62
CA LEU A 207 -15.50 2.61 24.18
C LEU A 207 -16.45 2.37 25.35
N ARG A 208 -16.09 1.46 26.26
CA ARG A 208 -16.84 1.26 27.50
C ARG A 208 -16.91 2.55 28.31
N SER A 209 -15.80 3.26 28.48
CA SER A 209 -15.79 4.54 29.20
C SER A 209 -16.63 5.63 28.52
N VAL A 210 -16.71 5.64 27.18
CA VAL A 210 -17.62 6.54 26.45
C VAL A 210 -19.08 6.18 26.72
N LEU A 211 -19.41 4.89 26.70
CA LEU A 211 -20.76 4.39 26.99
C LEU A 211 -21.22 4.71 28.42
N GLU A 212 -20.31 4.69 29.39
CA GLU A 212 -20.58 5.06 30.80
C GLU A 212 -20.89 6.56 30.98
N GLN A 213 -20.62 7.40 29.97
CA GLN A 213 -20.84 8.85 29.98
C GLN A 213 -22.08 9.30 29.19
N LEU A 214 -22.81 8.38 28.56
CA LEU A 214 -24.05 8.67 27.82
C LEU A 214 -25.24 8.87 28.76
#